data_AF-A0AAW0P756-F1
#
_entry.id   AF-A0AAW0P756-F1
#
_cell.length_a   1.000
_cell.length_b   1.000
_cell.length_c   1.000
_cell.angle_alpha   90.00
_cell.angle_beta   90.00
_cell.angle_gamma   90.00
#
_symmetry.space_group_name_H-M   'P 1'
#
loop_
_entity.id
_entity.type
_entity.pdbx_description
1 polymer ?
#
loop_
_entity_poly.entity_id
_entity_poly.type
_entity_poly.pdbx_seq_one_letter_code
_entity_poly.pdbx_strand_id
1 'polypeptide(L)'
;MAGSRPQKQDIVVKAYNQIIPAIEKAFREASKVMNAPPKADPYVGFFTYSNITFYEIRAGSDGVLIMQQFGPQIEELIPEKYRTIKLNYLVDRVFRVVFETEYPCVLRVGTASVSLEAQDGQLFNFYNFNKRGVSPGFDAPGLNTYNVVRIARRPSFSS
;
A
#
# COMPACT_ATOMS: atom_id res chain seq x y z
N MET A 1 -10.84 33.46 -49.57
CA MET A 1 -10.50 32.02 -49.72
C MET A 1 -10.51 31.37 -48.35
N ALA A 2 -11.64 30.81 -47.91
CA ALA A 2 -11.72 30.05 -46.68
C ALA A 2 -12.03 28.60 -47.05
N GLY A 3 -10.98 27.80 -47.23
CA GLY A 3 -11.12 26.36 -47.51
C GLY A 3 -11.72 25.66 -46.31
N SER A 4 -12.73 24.82 -46.53
CA SER A 4 -13.34 23.98 -45.51
C SER A 4 -12.28 23.08 -44.87
N ARG A 5 -12.19 23.10 -43.55
CA ARG A 5 -11.29 22.23 -42.77
C ARG A 5 -11.63 20.77 -43.15
N PRO A 6 -10.68 19.98 -43.68
CA PRO A 6 -11.00 18.65 -44.16
C PRO A 6 -11.52 17.80 -43.00
N GLN A 7 -12.63 17.08 -43.20
CA GLN A 7 -13.17 16.04 -42.29
C GLN A 7 -12.25 14.80 -42.19
N LYS A 8 -10.95 14.93 -42.51
CA LYS A 8 -9.98 13.86 -42.33
C LYS A 8 -9.77 13.70 -40.84
N GLN A 9 -10.25 12.58 -40.30
CA GLN A 9 -10.04 12.16 -38.92
C GLN A 9 -8.64 12.54 -38.46
N ASP A 10 -8.58 13.33 -37.40
CA ASP A 10 -7.33 13.86 -36.89
C ASP A 10 -6.42 12.70 -36.48
N ILE A 11 -5.39 12.45 -37.29
CA ILE A 11 -4.44 11.35 -37.13
C ILE A 11 -3.74 11.47 -35.78
N VAL A 12 -3.53 12.71 -35.32
CA VAL A 12 -2.93 13.00 -34.01
C VAL A 12 -3.85 12.53 -32.90
N VAL A 13 -5.15 12.83 -32.97
CA VAL A 13 -6.14 12.37 -31.97
C VAL A 13 -6.23 10.85 -31.95
N LYS A 14 -6.24 10.18 -33.11
CA LYS A 14 -6.23 8.71 -33.17
C LYS A 14 -4.98 8.10 -32.54
N ALA A 15 -3.82 8.68 -32.80
CA ALA A 15 -2.56 8.22 -32.22
C ALA A 15 -2.58 8.37 -30.69
N TYR A 16 -2.97 9.54 -30.17
CA TYR A 16 -3.06 9.75 -28.72
C TYR A 16 -4.08 8.84 -28.04
N ASN A 17 -5.24 8.58 -28.66
CA ASN A 17 -6.24 7.66 -28.13
C ASN A 17 -5.73 6.22 -27.98
N GLN A 18 -4.69 5.82 -28.72
CA GLN A 18 -4.05 4.52 -28.59
C GLN A 18 -2.84 4.55 -27.65
N ILE A 19 -2.02 5.60 -27.77
CA ILE A 19 -0.77 5.73 -27.02
C ILE A 19 -1.04 6.00 -25.54
N ILE A 20 -1.99 6.88 -25.19
CA ILE A 20 -2.25 7.24 -23.79
C ILE A 20 -2.68 6.01 -22.97
N PRO A 21 -3.70 5.22 -23.37
CA PRO A 21 -4.07 4.02 -22.61
C PRO A 21 -2.97 2.96 -22.60
N ALA A 22 -2.19 2.83 -23.68
CA ALA A 22 -1.08 1.87 -23.74
C ALA A 22 0.05 2.25 -22.78
N ILE A 23 0.41 3.54 -22.71
CA ILE A 23 1.39 4.06 -21.77
C ILE A 23 0.88 3.92 -20.34
N GLU A 24 -0.36 4.35 -20.06
CA GLU A 24 -0.97 4.17 -18.74
C GLU A 24 -0.92 2.70 -18.32
N LYS A 25 -1.38 1.79 -19.18
CA LYS A 25 -1.33 0.35 -18.92
C LYS A 25 0.10 -0.14 -18.69
N ALA A 26 1.06 0.28 -19.50
CA ALA A 26 2.46 -0.10 -19.35
C ALA A 26 3.06 0.37 -18.01
N PHE A 27 2.75 1.59 -17.57
CA PHE A 27 3.18 2.08 -16.25
C PHE A 27 2.45 1.37 -15.09
N ARG A 28 1.17 1.02 -15.27
CA ARG A 28 0.38 0.28 -14.28
C ARG A 28 0.84 -1.18 -14.13
N GLU A 29 1.18 -1.83 -15.24
CA GLU A 29 1.59 -3.24 -15.28
C GLU A 29 3.11 -3.42 -15.11
N ALA A 30 3.88 -2.33 -15.12
CA ALA A 30 5.31 -2.39 -14.88
C ALA A 30 5.60 -3.02 -13.51
N SER A 31 6.50 -4.01 -13.50
CA SER A 31 6.95 -4.62 -12.25
C SER A 31 7.62 -3.55 -11.39
N LYS A 32 6.98 -3.20 -10.27
CA LYS A 32 7.56 -2.29 -9.29
C LYS A 32 8.74 -3.00 -8.63
N VAL A 33 9.95 -2.52 -8.87
CA VAL A 33 11.15 -3.02 -8.20
C VAL A 33 11.04 -2.70 -6.70
N MET A 34 10.99 -3.74 -5.88
CA MET A 34 10.92 -3.62 -4.43
C MET A 34 12.21 -4.12 -3.82
N ASN A 35 12.70 -3.37 -2.84
CA ASN A 35 13.89 -3.67 -2.07
C ASN A 35 13.46 -4.31 -0.75
N ALA A 36 14.10 -5.42 -0.41
CA ALA A 36 14.01 -6.00 0.92
C ALA A 36 14.94 -5.26 1.89
N PRO A 37 14.58 -5.17 3.18
CA PRO A 37 15.51 -4.68 4.19
C PRO A 37 16.67 -5.68 4.38
N PRO A 38 17.85 -5.23 4.86
CA PRO A 38 18.98 -6.13 5.15
C PRO A 38 18.63 -7.26 6.13
N LYS A 39 17.70 -7.01 7.06
CA LYS A 39 17.12 -8.00 7.97
C LYS A 39 15.64 -7.73 8.15
N ALA A 40 14.81 -8.76 7.96
CA ALA A 40 13.36 -8.66 8.12
C ALA A 40 12.90 -8.81 9.58
N ASP A 41 13.56 -9.66 10.37
CA ASP A 41 13.15 -10.03 11.74
C ASP A 41 12.82 -8.86 12.68
N PRO A 42 13.57 -7.73 12.66
CA PRO A 42 13.26 -6.58 13.54
C PRO A 42 11.88 -5.98 13.29
N TYR A 43 11.34 -6.13 12.09
CA TYR A 43 10.12 -5.49 11.63
C TYR A 43 8.90 -6.43 11.63
N VAL A 44 9.14 -7.74 11.61
CA VAL A 44 8.09 -8.78 11.60
C VAL A 44 7.39 -8.89 12.96
N GLY A 45 6.06 -8.85 12.96
CA GLY A 45 5.25 -8.96 14.18
C GLY A 45 3.84 -8.39 14.04
N PHE A 46 3.16 -8.29 15.17
CA PHE A 46 1.83 -7.70 15.27
C PHE A 46 1.92 -6.28 15.79
N PHE A 47 1.09 -5.40 15.25
CA PHE A 47 1.06 -3.99 15.60
C PHE A 47 -0.37 -3.49 15.72
N THR A 48 -0.56 -2.42 16.48
CA THR A 48 -1.86 -1.79 16.63
C THR A 48 -1.75 -0.27 16.75
N TYR A 49 -2.74 0.41 16.18
CA TYR A 49 -3.03 1.80 16.46
C TYR A 49 -4.19 1.86 17.45
N SER A 50 -3.92 2.36 18.65
CA SER A 50 -4.91 2.60 19.71
C SER A 50 -5.82 1.40 20.07
N ASN A 51 -5.37 0.16 19.84
CA ASN A 51 -6.20 -1.06 19.98
C ASN A 51 -7.47 -1.07 19.12
N ILE A 52 -7.52 -0.23 18.07
CA ILE A 52 -8.67 -0.12 17.16
C ILE A 52 -8.32 -0.78 15.83
N THR A 53 -7.15 -0.45 15.29
CA THR A 53 -6.67 -1.00 14.02
C THR A 53 -5.50 -1.93 14.27
N PHE A 54 -5.49 -3.09 13.62
CA PHE A 54 -4.47 -4.10 13.82
C PHE A 54 -3.79 -4.46 12.51
N TYR A 55 -2.49 -4.68 12.61
CA TYR A 55 -1.60 -4.94 11.49
C TYR A 55 -0.71 -6.14 11.80
N GLU A 56 -0.52 -7.00 10.82
CA GLU A 56 0.44 -8.08 10.85
C GLU A 56 1.50 -7.79 9.79
N ILE A 57 2.78 -7.75 10.18
CA ILE A 57 3.90 -7.62 9.25
C ILE A 57 4.64 -8.96 9.21
N ARG A 58 4.83 -9.49 8.00
CA ARG A 58 5.52 -10.75 7.70
C ARG A 58 6.58 -10.53 6.62
N ALA A 59 7.57 -11.40 6.55
CA ALA A 59 8.49 -11.42 5.41
C ALA A 59 7.86 -12.23 4.26
N GLY A 60 7.83 -11.66 3.07
CA GLY A 60 7.48 -12.36 1.84
C GLY A 60 8.55 -13.37 1.41
N SER A 61 8.25 -14.18 0.41
CA SER A 61 9.20 -15.14 -0.18
C SER A 61 10.42 -14.47 -0.83
N ASP A 62 10.27 -13.22 -1.25
CA ASP A 62 11.30 -12.33 -1.80
C ASP A 62 12.04 -11.53 -0.72
N GLY A 63 11.72 -11.74 0.56
CA GLY A 63 12.27 -10.99 1.69
C GLY A 63 11.68 -9.59 1.87
N VAL A 64 10.83 -9.13 0.94
CA VAL A 64 10.10 -7.87 1.06
C VAL A 64 9.07 -8.01 2.17
N LEU A 65 8.92 -6.98 2.99
CA LEU A 65 7.95 -7.02 4.08
C LEU A 65 6.55 -6.85 3.53
N ILE A 66 5.64 -7.69 4.02
CA ILE A 66 4.22 -7.69 3.69
C ILE A 66 3.46 -7.33 4.95
N MET A 67 2.65 -6.30 4.87
CA MET A 67 1.78 -5.80 5.92
C MET A 67 0.33 -6.11 5.58
N GLN A 68 -0.41 -6.70 6.52
CA GLN A 68 -1.81 -7.04 6.35
C GLN A 68 -2.63 -6.43 7.47
N GLN A 69 -3.71 -5.73 7.10
CA GLN A 69 -4.70 -5.23 8.05
C GLN A 69 -5.70 -6.33 8.41
N PHE A 70 -6.06 -6.42 9.70
CA PHE A 70 -7.03 -7.40 10.18
C PHE A 70 -7.88 -6.87 11.33
N GLY A 71 -8.98 -7.56 11.62
CA GLY A 71 -9.96 -7.18 12.64
C GLY A 71 -11.40 -7.35 12.13
N PRO A 72 -12.39 -7.50 13.03
CA PRO A 72 -13.75 -7.94 12.68
C PRO A 72 -14.40 -7.05 11.62
N GLN A 73 -14.28 -5.72 11.75
CA GLN A 73 -14.83 -4.80 10.76
C GLN A 73 -14.04 -4.81 9.44
N ILE A 74 -12.71 -4.88 9.49
CA ILE A 74 -11.86 -4.79 8.29
C ILE A 74 -11.95 -6.05 7.42
N GLU A 75 -12.08 -7.22 8.04
CA GLU A 75 -12.18 -8.50 7.34
C GLU A 75 -13.50 -8.66 6.59
N GLU A 76 -14.61 -8.15 7.14
CA GLU A 76 -15.91 -8.11 6.49
C GLU A 76 -15.98 -7.07 5.37
N LEU A 77 -15.34 -5.93 5.58
CA LEU A 77 -15.41 -4.77 4.69
C LEU A 77 -14.47 -4.96 3.48
N ILE A 78 -13.20 -5.33 3.69
CA ILE A 78 -12.18 -5.29 2.63
C ILE A 78 -11.78 -6.72 2.23
N PRO A 79 -11.96 -7.11 0.95
CA PRO A 79 -11.47 -8.39 0.45
C PRO A 79 -9.98 -8.59 0.73
N GLU A 80 -9.55 -9.83 1.01
CA GLU A 80 -8.15 -10.11 1.39
C GLU A 80 -7.12 -9.62 0.37
N LYS A 81 -7.44 -9.75 -0.93
CA LYS A 81 -6.62 -9.22 -2.05
C LYS A 81 -6.28 -7.73 -1.94
N TYR A 82 -7.09 -6.98 -1.20
CA TYR A 82 -6.98 -5.53 -1.01
C TYR A 82 -6.45 -5.15 0.38
N ARG A 83 -6.24 -6.12 1.27
CA ARG A 83 -5.71 -5.92 2.64
C ARG A 83 -4.20 -6.10 2.74
N THR A 84 -3.57 -6.66 1.70
CA THR A 84 -2.15 -6.96 1.66
C THR A 84 -1.38 -5.80 1.03
N ILE A 85 -0.40 -5.29 1.76
CA ILE A 85 0.39 -4.11 1.44
C ILE A 85 1.86 -4.51 1.45
N LYS A 86 2.63 -4.15 0.41
CA LYS A 86 4.08 -4.39 0.41
C LYS A 86 4.81 -3.16 0.94
N LEU A 87 5.86 -3.38 1.72
CA LEU A 87 6.70 -2.34 2.29
C LEU A 87 8.06 -2.38 1.59
N ASN A 88 8.27 -1.43 0.68
CA ASN A 88 9.52 -1.26 -0.03
C ASN A 88 10.56 -0.58 0.87
N TYR A 89 11.69 -1.23 1.08
CA TYR A 89 12.78 -0.65 1.86
C TYR A 89 13.43 0.53 1.13
N LEU A 90 13.56 1.66 1.82
CA LEU A 90 14.29 2.82 1.31
C LEU A 90 15.66 2.93 1.95
N VAL A 91 15.71 3.24 3.24
CA VAL A 91 16.95 3.45 4.00
C VAL A 91 16.68 3.31 5.49
N ASP A 92 17.64 2.74 6.23
CA ASP A 92 17.60 2.51 7.67
C ASP A 92 16.33 1.81 8.18
N ARG A 93 15.32 2.60 8.56
CA ARG A 93 14.05 2.21 9.18
C ARG A 93 12.84 2.76 8.42
N VAL A 94 13.09 3.36 7.25
CA VAL A 94 12.09 4.00 6.42
C VAL A 94 11.70 3.07 5.30
N PHE A 95 10.39 2.82 5.20
CA PHE A 95 9.78 2.01 4.17
C PHE A 95 8.74 2.82 3.43
N ARG A 96 8.57 2.52 2.15
CA ARG A 96 7.50 3.07 1.33
C ARG A 96 6.42 2.02 1.14
N VAL A 97 5.17 2.41 1.39
CA VAL A 97 4.00 1.61 1.09
C VAL A 97 3.85 1.46 -0.42
N VAL A 98 3.68 0.22 -0.85
CA VAL A 98 3.45 -0.16 -2.25
C VAL A 98 2.33 -1.18 -2.29
N PHE A 99 1.27 -0.86 -3.03
CA PHE A 99 0.23 -1.84 -3.33
C PHE A 99 0.58 -2.67 -4.56
N GLU A 100 0.27 -3.97 -4.47
CA GLU A 100 0.50 -4.94 -5.54
C GLU A 100 -0.59 -4.87 -6.62
N THR A 101 -1.82 -4.49 -6.26
CA THR A 101 -2.95 -4.41 -7.19
C THR A 101 -3.55 -3.02 -7.16
N GLU A 102 -3.97 -2.50 -8.32
CA GLU A 102 -4.78 -1.28 -8.37
C GLU A 102 -6.10 -1.48 -7.61
N TYR A 103 -6.43 -0.48 -6.80
CA TYR A 103 -7.75 -0.35 -6.21
C TYR A 103 -8.71 0.23 -7.24
N PRO A 104 -9.99 -0.18 -7.27
CA PRO A 104 -10.97 0.59 -8.02
C PRO A 104 -10.98 2.02 -7.49
N CYS A 105 -11.01 3.02 -8.37
CA CYS A 105 -10.92 4.45 -8.05
C CYS A 105 -11.91 4.90 -6.94
N VAL A 106 -12.98 4.12 -6.73
CA VAL A 106 -13.80 4.16 -5.54
C VAL A 106 -14.06 2.73 -5.08
N LEU A 107 -13.36 2.26 -4.05
CA LEU A 107 -13.77 1.05 -3.34
C LEU A 107 -14.91 1.43 -2.37
N ARG A 108 -16.16 1.24 -2.81
CA ARG A 108 -17.32 1.38 -1.94
C ARG A 108 -17.42 0.16 -1.05
N VAL A 109 -17.28 0.36 0.25
CA VAL A 109 -17.32 -0.71 1.22
C VAL A 109 -18.34 -0.35 2.29
N GLY A 110 -19.58 -0.83 2.11
CA GLY A 110 -20.71 -0.41 2.94
C GLY A 110 -20.99 1.09 2.80
N THR A 111 -21.00 1.82 3.92
CA THR A 111 -21.14 3.29 3.97
C THR A 111 -19.81 4.04 3.98
N ALA A 112 -18.67 3.34 4.00
CA ALA A 112 -17.34 3.93 4.04
C ALA A 112 -16.68 3.89 2.66
N SER A 113 -16.08 5.01 2.26
CA SER A 113 -15.13 5.07 1.14
C SER A 113 -13.72 5.10 1.72
N VAL A 114 -12.96 4.02 1.55
CA VAL A 114 -11.54 4.00 1.91
C VAL A 114 -10.75 4.29 0.65
N SER A 115 -10.09 5.45 0.60
CA SER A 115 -9.12 5.75 -0.47
C SER A 115 -7.83 5.01 -0.17
N LEU A 116 -7.75 3.76 -0.62
CA LEU A 116 -6.54 2.94 -0.52
C LEU A 116 -5.43 3.47 -1.44
N GLU A 117 -5.80 4.20 -2.50
CA GLU A 117 -4.89 4.94 -3.37
C GLU A 117 -4.14 6.05 -2.61
N ALA A 118 -4.79 6.76 -1.68
CA ALA A 118 -4.14 7.77 -0.86
C ALA A 118 -3.03 7.18 0.03
N GLN A 119 -3.04 5.88 0.28
CA GLN A 119 -2.04 5.16 1.07
C GLN A 119 -0.80 4.77 0.23
N ASP A 120 -0.90 4.75 -1.11
CA ASP A 120 0.21 4.33 -1.97
C ASP A 120 1.33 5.38 -1.94
N GLY A 121 2.57 4.92 -1.83
CA GLY A 121 3.73 5.81 -1.76
C GLY A 121 3.94 6.49 -0.41
N GLN A 122 3.13 6.20 0.60
CA GLN A 122 3.34 6.74 1.93
C GLN A 122 4.55 6.15 2.64
N LEU A 123 5.14 6.93 3.54
CA LEU A 123 6.33 6.55 4.28
C LEU A 123 5.99 6.03 5.67
N PHE A 124 6.61 4.91 6.02
CA PHE A 124 6.56 4.28 7.32
C PHE A 124 7.93 4.43 7.95
N ASN A 125 7.98 4.95 9.17
CA ASN A 125 9.21 5.12 9.92
C ASN A 125 9.17 4.27 11.18
N PHE A 126 9.92 3.16 11.19
CA PHE A 126 10.01 2.31 12.36
C PHE A 126 10.83 2.95 13.47
N TYR A 127 10.39 2.74 14.71
CA TYR A 127 11.13 3.18 15.89
C TYR A 127 12.47 2.45 16.04
N ASN A 128 13.35 3.03 16.85
CA ASN A 128 14.65 2.43 17.11
C ASN A 128 14.46 1.05 17.75
N PHE A 129 15.32 0.12 17.38
CA PHE A 129 15.26 -1.23 17.92
C PHE A 129 15.45 -1.22 19.43
N ASN A 130 14.63 -2.00 20.12
CA ASN A 130 14.78 -2.20 21.55
C ASN A 130 15.95 -3.15 21.87
N LYS A 131 16.17 -3.44 23.16
CA LYS A 131 17.22 -4.36 23.62
C LYS A 131 17.15 -5.78 23.04
N ARG A 132 16.00 -6.17 22.48
CA ARG A 132 15.78 -7.47 21.82
C ARG A 132 16.04 -7.42 20.31
N GLY A 133 16.50 -6.27 19.79
CA GLY A 133 16.76 -6.08 18.36
C GLY A 133 15.52 -5.94 17.50
N VAL A 134 14.34 -5.68 18.10
CA VAL A 134 13.08 -5.52 17.35
C VAL A 134 12.56 -4.10 17.44
N SER A 135 11.91 -3.63 16.38
CA SER A 135 11.22 -2.34 16.41
C SER A 135 9.98 -2.41 17.31
N PRO A 136 9.84 -1.51 18.30
CA PRO A 136 8.69 -1.45 19.18
C PRO A 136 7.44 -0.85 18.50
N GLY A 137 7.55 -0.30 17.29
CA GLY A 137 6.46 0.40 16.62
C GLY A 137 6.90 1.17 15.39
N PHE A 138 5.99 1.95 14.82
CA PHE A 138 6.28 2.86 13.71
C PHE A 138 5.30 4.02 13.65
N ASP A 139 5.68 5.06 12.92
CA ASP A 139 4.78 6.12 12.48
C ASP A 139 4.51 6.00 10.98
N ALA A 140 3.28 6.31 10.57
CA ALA A 140 2.86 6.44 9.18
C ALA A 140 2.26 7.84 8.97
N PRO A 141 3.10 8.90 8.82
CA PRO A 141 2.64 10.28 8.76
C PRO A 141 1.63 10.54 7.64
N GLY A 142 1.74 9.83 6.51
CA GLY A 142 0.80 9.96 5.40
C GLY A 142 -0.60 9.43 5.71
N LEU A 143 -0.75 8.46 6.62
CA LEU A 143 -2.05 7.89 7.00
C LEU A 143 -2.72 8.68 8.13
N ASN A 144 -2.09 9.75 8.64
CA ASN A 144 -2.38 10.34 9.94
C ASN A 144 -2.36 9.30 11.08
N THR A 145 -1.62 8.20 10.90
CA THR A 145 -1.48 7.14 11.90
C THR A 145 -0.13 7.28 12.56
N TYR A 146 -0.13 7.77 13.79
CA TYR A 146 1.06 7.94 14.63
C TYR A 146 1.00 6.96 15.80
N ASN A 147 2.14 6.65 16.42
CA ASN A 147 2.18 5.80 17.60
C ASN A 147 1.60 4.39 17.36
N VAL A 148 1.91 3.79 16.21
CA VAL A 148 1.60 2.37 16.01
C VAL A 148 2.57 1.55 16.85
N VAL A 149 2.03 0.75 17.77
CA VAL A 149 2.83 -0.01 18.74
C VAL A 149 2.82 -1.50 18.44
N ARG A 150 3.96 -2.15 18.65
CA ARG A 150 4.10 -3.60 18.55
C ARG A 150 3.40 -4.28 19.73
N ILE A 151 2.63 -5.32 19.45
CA ILE A 151 1.98 -6.18 20.44
C ILE A 151 2.60 -7.58 20.40
N ALA A 152 2.59 -8.25 21.55
CA ALA A 152 3.30 -9.52 21.73
C ALA A 152 2.65 -10.70 21.00
N ARG A 153 1.32 -10.65 20.79
CA ARG A 153 0.52 -11.73 20.22
C ARG A 153 -0.58 -11.16 19.33
N ARG A 154 -1.06 -11.98 18.39
CA ARG A 154 -2.26 -11.66 17.62
C ARG A 154 -3.44 -11.53 18.60
N PRO A 155 -4.19 -10.42 18.56
CA PRO A 155 -5.36 -10.23 19.40
C PRO A 155 -6.49 -11.17 18.97
N SER A 156 -7.25 -11.65 19.95
CA SER A 156 -8.47 -12.43 19.76
C SER A 156 -9.68 -11.51 19.92
N PHE A 157 -10.58 -11.52 18.94
CA PHE A 157 -11.83 -10.78 19.01
C PHE A 157 -12.94 -11.73 19.46
N SER A 158 -13.66 -11.38 20.53
CA SER A 158 -14.90 -12.06 20.88
C SER A 158 -15.97 -11.67 19.87
N SER A 159 -16.67 -12.67 19.33
CA SER A 159 -17.83 -12.51 18.42
C SER A 159 -19.03 -11.89 19.12
#